data_AF-A0A1Z2KV38-F1
#
_entry.id   AF-A0A1Z2KV38-F1
#
_cell.length_a   1.000
_cell.length_b   1.000
_cell.length_c   1.000
_cell.angle_alpha   90.00
_cell.angle_beta   90.00
_cell.angle_gamma   90.00
#
_symmetry.space_group_name_H-M   'P 1'
#
loop_
_entity.id
_entity.type
_entity.pdbx_description
1 polymer ?
#
loop_
_entity_poly.entity_id
_entity_poly.type
_entity_poly.pdbx_seq_one_letter_code
_entity_poly.pdbx_strand_id
1 'polypeptide(L)'
;MQGLRGVHRALEEQVARQVPPDLGPVCELSGPELLEAEEREVARLLVLAAVGSYAGGGPPVTGALLAVSSRYQERSFLCTGRSLPRAGELIGLLDAAVAARSPRLLAEVADHLGQGWPGYPDSVFPAALAALAARLDPAGAAGPGSDRDAGATTPGSGTVSAPRLSSPPDPAPLPSPGPGPGPLPCPARGSSP
;
A
#
# COMPACT_ATOMS: atom_id res chain seq x y z
N MET A 1 29.69 -2.19 0.67
CA MET A 1 28.36 -2.39 0.07
C MET A 1 27.32 -2.16 1.15
N GLN A 2 26.28 -1.37 0.89
CA GLN A 2 25.19 -1.22 1.85
C GLN A 2 24.36 -2.51 1.83
N GLY A 3 24.20 -3.16 2.98
CA GLY A 3 23.30 -4.32 3.07
C GLY A 3 21.84 -3.93 2.88
N LEU A 4 20.96 -4.92 2.69
CA LEU A 4 19.54 -4.73 2.38
C LEU A 4 18.82 -3.78 3.37
N ARG A 5 19.11 -3.89 4.68
CA ARG A 5 18.57 -2.99 5.71
C ARG A 5 19.00 -1.53 5.52
N GLY A 6 20.21 -1.30 5.04
CA GLY A 6 20.72 0.04 4.72
C GLY A 6 19.96 0.64 3.54
N VAL A 7 19.77 -0.14 2.47
CA VAL A 7 18.98 0.26 1.30
C VAL A 7 17.53 0.56 1.71
N HIS A 8 16.91 -0.32 2.49
CA HIS A 8 15.55 -0.12 2.99
C HIS A 8 15.41 1.17 3.80
N ARG A 9 16.32 1.42 4.76
CA ARG A 9 16.29 2.63 5.58
C ARG A 9 16.49 3.90 4.76
N ALA A 10 17.44 3.89 3.82
CA ALA A 10 17.68 5.03 2.94
C ALA A 10 16.43 5.33 2.08
N LEU A 11 15.77 4.28 1.59
CA LEU A 11 14.55 4.39 0.81
C LEU A 11 13.38 4.93 1.66
N GLU A 12 13.18 4.43 2.88
CA GLU A 12 12.17 4.96 3.80
C GLU A 12 12.38 6.44 4.09
N GLU A 13 13.63 6.87 4.28
CA GLU A 13 13.98 8.27 4.50
C GLU A 13 13.69 9.14 3.27
N GLN A 14 14.00 8.67 2.06
CA GLN A 14 13.67 9.37 0.81
C GLN A 14 12.16 9.49 0.61
N VAL A 15 11.41 8.40 0.83
CA VAL A 15 9.94 8.38 0.74
C VAL A 15 9.31 9.31 1.78
N ALA A 16 9.80 9.31 3.02
CA ALA A 16 9.31 10.20 4.07
C ALA A 16 9.53 11.68 3.73
N ARG A 17 10.63 12.00 3.05
CA ARG A 17 10.92 13.35 2.53
C ARG A 17 10.17 13.69 1.24
N GLN A 18 9.42 12.73 0.67
CA GLN A 18 8.72 12.84 -0.61
C GLN A 18 9.64 13.20 -1.79
N VAL A 19 10.90 12.74 -1.73
CA VAL A 19 11.89 12.92 -2.80
C VAL A 19 11.88 11.67 -3.68
N PRO A 20 12.05 11.80 -5.02
CA PRO A 20 12.25 10.64 -5.89
C PRO A 20 13.36 9.73 -5.34
N PRO A 21 13.06 8.46 -5.05
CA PRO A 21 14.03 7.55 -4.47
C PRO A 21 15.13 7.18 -5.47
N ASP A 22 16.33 6.94 -4.95
CA ASP A 22 17.40 6.33 -5.73
C ASP A 22 17.17 4.82 -5.79
N LEU A 23 16.80 4.34 -6.98
CA LEU A 23 16.52 2.92 -7.23
C LEU A 23 17.73 2.13 -7.70
N GLY A 24 18.86 2.79 -7.99
CA GLY A 24 20.09 2.12 -8.39
C GLY A 24 20.48 1.00 -7.41
N PRO A 25 20.57 1.29 -6.09
CA PRO A 25 20.86 0.29 -5.09
C PRO A 25 19.86 -0.86 -5.04
N VAL A 26 18.57 -0.62 -5.27
CA VAL A 26 17.51 -1.66 -5.27
C VAL A 26 17.64 -2.56 -6.50
N CYS A 27 17.90 -1.97 -7.67
CA CYS A 27 18.06 -2.71 -8.92
C CYS A 27 19.36 -3.54 -8.95
N GLU A 28 20.42 -3.04 -8.32
CA GLU A 28 21.73 -3.70 -8.23
C GLU A 28 21.79 -4.82 -7.19
N LEU A 29 20.77 -4.97 -6.33
CA LEU A 29 20.67 -6.09 -5.38
C LEU A 29 20.83 -7.42 -6.11
N SER A 30 22.01 -8.01 -6.01
CA SER A 30 22.39 -9.26 -6.67
C SER A 30 23.32 -10.13 -5.82
N GLY A 31 23.70 -9.61 -4.65
CA GLY A 31 24.68 -10.19 -3.72
C GLY A 31 24.08 -11.18 -2.73
N PRO A 32 24.93 -11.73 -1.85
CA PRO A 32 24.48 -12.66 -0.80
C PRO A 32 23.45 -12.01 0.13
N GLU A 33 23.46 -10.68 0.29
CA GLU A 33 22.48 -9.99 1.13
C GLU A 33 21.05 -10.17 0.64
N LEU A 34 20.86 -10.33 -0.68
CA LEU A 34 19.54 -10.60 -1.25
C LEU A 34 19.13 -12.06 -1.04
N LEU A 35 20.08 -13.00 -1.02
CA LEU A 35 19.82 -14.43 -0.84
C LEU A 35 19.50 -14.79 0.62
N GLU A 36 20.04 -14.02 1.57
CA GLU A 36 19.85 -14.20 3.00
C GLU A 36 18.67 -13.40 3.57
N ALA A 37 18.14 -12.45 2.79
CA ALA A 37 16.97 -11.67 3.19
C ALA A 37 15.70 -12.52 3.18
N GLU A 38 14.78 -12.22 4.10
CA GLU A 38 13.46 -12.85 4.07
C GLU A 38 12.66 -12.33 2.87
N GLU A 39 11.90 -13.21 2.21
CA GLU A 39 11.07 -12.85 1.05
C GLU A 39 10.14 -11.67 1.35
N ARG A 40 9.62 -11.60 2.59
CA ARG A 40 8.74 -10.52 3.03
C ARG A 40 9.46 -9.17 3.13
N GLU A 41 10.72 -9.14 3.53
CA GLU A 41 11.52 -7.91 3.57
C GLU A 41 11.79 -7.40 2.15
N VAL A 42 12.12 -8.30 1.23
CA VAL A 42 12.31 -7.96 -0.20
C VAL A 42 11.00 -7.47 -0.81
N ALA A 43 9.89 -8.16 -0.57
CA ALA A 43 8.57 -7.72 -1.02
C ALA A 43 8.23 -6.31 -0.53
N ARG A 44 8.50 -6.01 0.75
CA ARG A 44 8.28 -4.67 1.33
C ARG A 44 9.17 -3.62 0.67
N LEU A 45 10.45 -3.93 0.45
CA LEU A 45 11.39 -3.03 -0.22
C LEU A 45 10.91 -2.67 -1.63
N LEU A 46 10.46 -3.65 -2.41
CA LEU A 46 9.99 -3.42 -3.79
C LEU A 46 8.73 -2.55 -3.82
N VAL A 47 7.77 -2.80 -2.93
CA VAL A 47 6.55 -1.96 -2.86
C VAL A 47 6.89 -0.55 -2.38
N LEU A 48 7.80 -0.41 -1.42
CA LEU A 48 8.28 0.90 -0.96
C LEU A 48 8.96 1.68 -2.09
N ALA A 49 9.77 1.01 -2.91
CA ALA A 49 10.43 1.62 -4.06
C ALA A 49 9.42 2.12 -5.09
N ALA A 50 8.39 1.31 -5.38
CA ALA A 50 7.33 1.68 -6.30
C ALA A 50 6.55 2.90 -5.78
N VAL A 51 6.03 2.83 -4.55
CA VAL A 51 5.27 3.93 -3.92
C VAL A 51 6.12 5.19 -3.85
N GLY A 52 7.38 5.09 -3.43
CA GLY A 52 8.31 6.22 -3.38
C GLY A 52 8.55 6.85 -4.74
N SER A 53 8.75 6.04 -5.79
CA SER A 53 8.95 6.54 -7.16
C SER A 53 7.74 7.36 -7.61
N TYR A 54 6.54 6.79 -7.50
CA TYR A 54 5.33 7.49 -7.94
C TYR A 54 5.02 8.72 -7.08
N ALA A 55 5.16 8.64 -5.75
CA ALA A 55 4.95 9.78 -4.86
C ALA A 55 5.96 10.92 -5.14
N GLY A 56 7.22 10.58 -5.46
CA GLY A 56 8.24 11.51 -5.91
C GLY A 56 8.02 12.02 -7.34
N GLY A 57 7.21 11.36 -8.15
CA GLY A 57 6.95 11.73 -9.54
C GLY A 57 7.99 11.21 -10.52
N GLY A 58 8.70 10.16 -10.10
CA GLY A 58 9.64 9.43 -10.92
C GLY A 58 8.94 8.67 -12.05
N PRO A 59 9.73 8.12 -12.98
CA PRO A 59 9.21 7.31 -14.06
C PRO A 59 8.57 5.99 -13.56
N PRO A 60 7.81 5.30 -14.42
CA PRO A 60 7.33 3.95 -14.12
C PRO A 60 8.49 3.00 -13.85
N VAL A 61 8.41 2.26 -12.75
CA VAL A 61 9.51 1.38 -12.26
C VAL A 61 9.11 -0.09 -12.19
N THR A 62 7.86 -0.41 -12.53
CA THR A 62 7.27 -1.76 -12.48
C THR A 62 8.16 -2.81 -13.13
N GLY A 63 8.61 -2.59 -14.37
CA GLY A 63 9.45 -3.55 -15.08
C GLY A 63 10.77 -3.84 -14.37
N ALA A 64 11.44 -2.81 -13.85
CA ALA A 64 12.71 -2.97 -13.14
C ALA A 64 12.53 -3.71 -11.80
N LEU A 65 11.48 -3.39 -11.05
CA LEU A 65 11.20 -4.04 -9.76
C LEU A 65 10.73 -5.50 -9.91
N LEU A 66 9.93 -5.79 -10.95
CA LEU A 66 9.57 -7.17 -11.29
C LEU A 66 10.79 -8.00 -11.71
N ALA A 67 11.75 -7.40 -12.42
CA ALA A 67 13.01 -8.06 -12.74
C ALA A 67 13.82 -8.39 -11.47
N VAL A 68 13.86 -7.51 -10.47
CA VAL A 68 14.48 -7.80 -9.16
C VAL A 68 13.76 -8.96 -8.46
N SER A 69 12.42 -8.95 -8.47
CA SER A 69 11.60 -10.03 -7.91
C SER A 69 11.89 -11.38 -8.57
N SER A 70 11.97 -11.44 -9.91
CA SER A 70 12.33 -12.67 -10.65
C SER A 70 13.70 -13.20 -10.23
N ARG A 71 14.71 -12.32 -10.18
CA ARG A 71 16.07 -12.69 -9.77
C ARG A 71 16.13 -13.24 -8.34
N TYR A 72 15.36 -12.65 -7.41
CA TYR A 72 15.26 -13.19 -6.05
C TYR A 72 14.64 -14.58 -6.05
N GLN A 73 13.51 -14.77 -6.76
CA GLN A 73 12.80 -16.05 -6.81
C GLN A 73 13.66 -17.18 -7.40
N GLU A 74 14.49 -16.85 -8.40
CA GLU A 74 15.39 -17.81 -9.05
C GLU A 74 16.57 -18.23 -8.18
N ARG A 75 17.05 -17.35 -7.30
CA ARG A 75 18.35 -17.54 -6.61
C ARG A 75 18.23 -17.78 -5.10
N SER A 76 17.19 -17.25 -4.45
CA SER A 76 17.06 -17.29 -2.99
C SER A 76 16.46 -18.61 -2.53
N PHE A 77 17.14 -19.27 -1.59
CA PHE A 77 16.61 -20.44 -0.89
C PHE A 77 15.45 -20.08 0.07
N LEU A 78 15.36 -18.81 0.50
CA LEU A 78 14.33 -18.32 1.40
C LEU A 78 13.05 -17.88 0.67
N CYS A 79 12.94 -18.15 -0.63
CA CYS A 79 11.74 -17.88 -1.39
C CYS A 79 10.62 -18.86 -0.99
N THR A 80 9.54 -18.34 -0.39
CA THR A 80 8.32 -19.10 -0.07
C THR A 80 7.25 -19.01 -1.17
N GLY A 81 7.43 -18.10 -2.13
CA GLY A 81 6.54 -17.90 -3.28
C GLY A 81 5.20 -17.27 -2.91
N ARG A 82 5.12 -16.53 -1.80
CA ARG A 82 3.85 -15.96 -1.29
C ARG A 82 3.86 -14.45 -1.25
N SER A 83 4.95 -13.84 -0.80
CA SER A 83 5.02 -12.40 -0.57
C SER A 83 5.36 -11.63 -1.85
N LEU A 84 6.26 -12.19 -2.67
CA LEU A 84 6.70 -11.55 -3.91
C LEU A 84 5.64 -11.50 -5.02
N PRO A 85 4.84 -12.56 -5.27
CA PRO A 85 3.73 -12.46 -6.22
C PRO A 85 2.74 -11.36 -5.83
N ARG A 86 2.35 -11.31 -4.54
CA ARG A 86 1.47 -10.26 -4.01
C ARG A 86 2.09 -8.86 -4.13
N ALA A 87 3.39 -8.72 -3.88
CA ALA A 87 4.08 -7.45 -4.11
C ALA A 87 4.04 -7.04 -5.60
N GLY A 88 4.23 -7.99 -6.51
CA GLY A 88 4.11 -7.76 -7.95
C GLY A 88 2.72 -7.28 -8.38
N GLU A 89 1.67 -7.92 -7.87
CA GLU A 89 0.28 -7.50 -8.09
C GLU A 89 0.03 -6.08 -7.58
N LEU A 90 0.51 -5.76 -6.37
CA LEU A 90 0.38 -4.42 -5.79
C LEU A 90 1.13 -3.36 -6.60
N ILE A 91 2.33 -3.66 -7.09
CA ILE A 91 3.08 -2.74 -7.97
C ILE A 91 2.34 -2.53 -9.28
N GLY A 92 1.78 -3.59 -9.87
CA GLY A 92 0.95 -3.48 -11.08
C GLY A 92 -0.32 -2.66 -10.86
N LEU A 93 -1.01 -2.86 -9.74
CA LEU A 93 -2.20 -2.09 -9.36
C LEU A 93 -1.87 -0.61 -9.14
N LEU A 94 -0.73 -0.33 -8.51
CA LEU A 94 -0.23 1.02 -8.30
C LEU A 94 0.10 1.73 -9.62
N ASP A 95 0.77 1.04 -10.55
CA ASP A 95 1.05 1.58 -11.88
C ASP A 95 -0.24 1.88 -12.65
N ALA A 96 -1.21 0.96 -12.60
CA ALA A 96 -2.54 1.18 -13.18
C ALA A 96 -3.28 2.37 -12.52
N ALA A 97 -3.19 2.53 -11.21
CA ALA A 97 -3.77 3.66 -10.48
C ALA A 97 -3.18 4.99 -10.94
N VAL A 98 -1.86 5.05 -11.12
CA VAL A 98 -1.16 6.26 -11.58
C VAL A 98 -1.49 6.55 -13.06
N ALA A 99 -1.43 5.53 -13.93
CA ALA A 99 -1.75 5.68 -15.34
C ALA A 99 -3.20 6.15 -15.58
N ALA A 100 -4.15 5.61 -14.80
CA ALA A 100 -5.56 6.00 -14.87
C ALA A 100 -5.89 7.25 -14.04
N ARG A 101 -4.93 7.80 -13.28
CA ARG A 101 -5.15 8.85 -12.27
C ARG A 101 -6.33 8.55 -11.34
N SER A 102 -6.43 7.30 -10.88
CA SER A 102 -7.60 6.79 -10.16
C SER A 102 -7.37 6.76 -8.65
N PRO A 103 -8.00 7.67 -7.87
CA PRO A 103 -7.92 7.64 -6.41
C PRO A 103 -8.58 6.39 -5.83
N ARG A 104 -9.57 5.81 -6.53
CA ARG A 104 -10.20 4.55 -6.13
C ARG A 104 -9.21 3.39 -6.15
N LEU A 105 -8.43 3.25 -7.22
CA LEU A 105 -7.42 2.20 -7.30
C LEU A 105 -6.31 2.40 -6.25
N LEU A 106 -5.94 3.65 -5.94
CA LEU A 106 -5.01 3.93 -4.83
C LEU A 106 -5.58 3.51 -3.47
N ALA A 107 -6.87 3.71 -3.23
CA ALA A 107 -7.52 3.25 -2.00
C ALA A 107 -7.50 1.71 -1.89
N GLU A 108 -7.71 1.01 -3.01
CA GLU A 108 -7.57 -0.45 -3.07
C GLU A 108 -6.13 -0.92 -2.76
N VAL A 109 -5.12 -0.23 -3.31
CA VAL A 109 -3.71 -0.48 -2.93
C VAL A 109 -3.52 -0.30 -1.42
N ALA A 110 -3.98 0.82 -0.85
CA ALA A 110 -3.85 1.11 0.58
C ALA A 110 -4.49 0.03 1.47
N ASP A 111 -5.70 -0.44 1.09
CA ASP A 111 -6.41 -1.49 1.81
C ASP A 111 -5.64 -2.82 1.75
N HIS A 112 -5.16 -3.21 0.57
CA HIS A 112 -4.34 -4.41 0.42
C HIS A 112 -3.03 -4.36 1.22
N LEU A 113 -2.40 -3.18 1.33
CA LEU A 113 -1.22 -2.99 2.19
C LEU A 113 -1.60 -3.13 3.67
N GLY A 114 -2.68 -2.48 4.10
CA GLY A 114 -3.16 -2.53 5.48
C GLY A 114 -3.50 -3.94 5.96
N GLN A 115 -4.10 -4.76 5.09
CA GLN A 115 -4.43 -6.16 5.39
C GLN A 115 -3.20 -7.08 5.34
N GLY A 116 -2.20 -6.77 4.51
CA GLY A 116 -1.04 -7.63 4.26
C GLY A 116 0.18 -7.36 5.13
N TRP A 117 0.28 -6.15 5.69
CA TRP A 117 1.48 -5.71 6.41
C TRP A 117 1.20 -5.25 7.84
N PRO A 118 1.55 -6.08 8.83
CA PRO A 118 1.75 -5.64 10.21
C PRO A 118 2.61 -4.38 10.31
N GLY A 119 2.14 -3.38 11.06
CA GLY A 119 2.81 -2.09 11.22
C GLY A 119 2.60 -1.10 10.07
N TYR A 120 1.70 -1.40 9.12
CA TYR A 120 1.29 -0.44 8.08
C TYR A 120 0.94 0.97 8.61
N PRO A 121 0.10 1.15 9.66
CA PRO A 121 -0.28 2.49 10.11
C PRO A 121 0.90 3.33 10.63
N ASP A 122 1.94 2.67 11.15
CA ASP A 122 3.15 3.33 11.69
C ASP A 122 4.28 3.44 10.65
N SER A 123 4.03 3.00 9.42
CA SER A 123 5.01 3.02 8.33
C SER A 123 4.95 4.31 7.50
N VAL A 124 5.86 4.45 6.54
CA VAL A 124 5.84 5.57 5.58
C VAL A 124 4.78 5.43 4.49
N PHE A 125 4.16 4.25 4.34
CA PHE A 125 3.21 3.98 3.25
C PHE A 125 1.95 4.86 3.27
N PRO A 126 1.24 5.06 4.40
CA PRO A 126 0.05 5.90 4.43
C PRO A 126 0.34 7.34 3.98
N ALA A 127 1.44 7.92 4.47
CA ALA A 127 1.84 9.29 4.11
C ALA A 127 2.24 9.39 2.62
N ALA A 128 2.98 8.41 2.10
CA ALA A 128 3.39 8.40 0.70
C ALA A 128 2.21 8.20 -0.26
N LEU A 129 1.25 7.34 0.09
CA LEU A 129 0.02 7.15 -0.68
C LEU A 129 -0.89 8.38 -0.64
N ALA A 130 -0.98 9.07 0.50
CA ALA A 130 -1.70 10.34 0.59
C ALA A 130 -1.05 11.43 -0.29
N ALA A 131 0.28 11.53 -0.28
CA ALA A 131 1.01 12.45 -1.15
C ALA A 131 0.80 12.11 -2.64
N LEU A 132 0.81 10.83 -2.99
CA LEU A 132 0.50 10.38 -4.35
C LEU A 132 -0.94 10.73 -4.75
N ALA A 133 -1.92 10.51 -3.88
CA ALA A 133 -3.32 10.84 -4.14
C ALA A 133 -3.51 12.35 -4.40
N ALA A 134 -2.89 13.21 -3.57
CA ALA A 134 -2.92 14.66 -3.75
C ALA A 134 -2.34 15.13 -5.09
N ARG A 135 -1.37 14.37 -5.63
CA ARG A 135 -0.80 14.65 -6.95
C ARG A 135 -1.69 14.18 -8.10
N LEU A 136 -2.37 13.05 -7.93
CA LEU A 136 -3.29 12.54 -8.96
C LEU A 136 -4.52 13.45 -9.09
N ASP A 137 -4.95 14.09 -7.99
CA ASP A 137 -6.04 15.07 -7.97
C ASP A 137 -5.59 16.42 -7.35
N PRO A 138 -4.92 17.28 -8.13
CA PRO A 138 -4.49 18.60 -7.63
C PRO A 138 -5.66 19.56 -7.40
N ALA A 139 -6.83 19.30 -7.99
CA ALA A 139 -8.03 20.12 -7.80
C ALA A 139 -8.67 19.87 -6.43
N GLY A 140 -8.59 18.63 -5.91
CA GLY A 140 -9.03 18.29 -4.56
C GLY A 140 -8.11 18.83 -3.44
N ALA A 141 -6.83 19.11 -3.74
CA ALA A 141 -5.90 19.71 -2.77
C ALA A 141 -6.15 21.22 -2.55
N ALA A 142 -6.76 21.89 -3.53
CA ALA A 142 -7.28 23.24 -3.39
C ALA A 142 -8.69 23.18 -2.79
N GLY A 143 -8.78 22.96 -1.48
CA GLY A 143 -10.07 22.99 -0.78
C GLY A 143 -10.85 24.30 -1.02
N PRO A 144 -12.19 24.29 -0.88
CA PRO A 144 -13.05 25.46 -1.07
C PRO A 144 -12.79 26.48 0.03
N GLY A 145 -11.88 27.42 -0.21
CA GLY A 145 -11.41 28.33 0.84
C GLY A 145 -10.52 29.46 0.35
N SER A 146 -10.80 30.03 -0.82
CA SER A 146 -10.23 31.33 -1.22
C SER A 146 -11.13 32.04 -2.23
N ASP A 147 -12.40 32.24 -1.86
CA ASP A 147 -13.11 33.44 -2.29
C ASP A 147 -13.02 34.46 -1.14
N ARG A 148 -11.90 35.17 -1.15
CA ARG A 148 -11.84 36.55 -0.66
C ARG A 148 -12.51 37.39 -1.75
N ASP A 149 -13.83 37.53 -1.67
CA ASP A 149 -14.50 38.67 -2.28
C ASP A 149 -14.93 39.62 -1.15
N ALA A 150 -14.14 40.69 -1.03
CA ALA A 150 -14.43 41.81 -0.17
C ALA A 150 -15.46 42.69 -0.89
N GLY A 151 -16.74 42.55 -0.53
CA GLY A 151 -17.78 43.40 -1.10
C GLY A 151 -19.15 43.21 -0.45
N ALA A 152 -19.65 44.30 0.16
CA ALA A 152 -21.05 44.57 0.50
C ALA A 152 -21.68 43.91 1.75
N THR A 153 -21.64 44.68 2.85
CA THR A 153 -22.77 45.09 3.71
C THR A 153 -24.02 44.20 3.81
N THR A 154 -24.36 43.77 5.04
CA THR A 154 -25.58 44.14 5.82
C THR A 154 -25.67 43.29 7.11
N PRO A 155 -25.91 43.86 8.32
CA PRO A 155 -26.19 43.09 9.51
C PRO A 155 -27.70 42.84 9.66
N GLY A 156 -28.13 41.61 9.39
CA GLY A 156 -29.50 41.14 9.62
C GLY A 156 -29.55 40.13 10.76
N SER A 157 -30.00 40.58 11.92
CA SER A 157 -30.31 39.76 13.10
C SER A 157 -31.43 38.75 12.79
N GLY A 158 -31.19 37.47 13.04
CA GLY A 158 -32.17 36.40 12.87
C GLY A 158 -31.82 35.16 13.69
N THR A 159 -32.35 35.09 14.91
CA THR A 159 -32.43 33.87 15.73
C THR A 159 -33.39 32.87 15.11
N VAL A 160 -32.92 31.70 14.66
CA VAL A 160 -33.73 30.45 14.72
C VAL A 160 -32.89 29.18 14.57
N SER A 161 -33.10 28.29 15.54
CA SER A 161 -33.17 26.82 15.42
C SER A 161 -31.92 26.01 15.06
N ALA A 162 -31.40 25.33 16.09
CA ALA A 162 -30.49 24.20 15.97
C ALA A 162 -31.13 23.03 15.18
N PRO A 163 -30.42 22.43 14.20
CA PRO A 163 -30.87 21.20 13.57
C PRO A 163 -30.70 20.02 14.55
N ARG A 164 -31.79 19.27 14.75
CA ARG A 164 -31.84 18.04 15.52
C ARG A 164 -30.89 16.99 14.94
N LEU A 165 -30.09 16.38 15.81
CA LEU A 165 -29.36 15.15 15.55
C LEU A 165 -30.38 14.03 15.26
N SER A 166 -30.43 13.57 14.01
CA SER A 166 -31.09 12.31 13.66
C SER A 166 -30.27 11.15 14.23
N SER A 167 -30.90 10.34 15.07
CA SER A 167 -30.34 9.09 15.56
C SER A 167 -29.97 8.16 14.41
N PRO A 168 -28.85 7.43 14.48
CA PRO A 168 -28.52 6.39 13.49
C PRO A 168 -29.53 5.23 13.57
N PRO A 169 -29.78 4.54 12.45
CA PRO A 169 -30.59 3.32 12.44
C PRO A 169 -29.89 2.18 13.19
N ASP A 170 -30.70 1.34 13.84
CA ASP A 170 -30.28 0.13 14.56
C ASP A 170 -29.44 -0.79 13.65
N PRO A 171 -28.33 -1.38 14.13
CA PRO A 171 -27.57 -2.36 13.37
C PRO A 171 -28.39 -3.64 13.14
N ALA A 172 -28.38 -4.13 11.90
CA ALA A 172 -29.03 -5.39 11.54
C ALA A 172 -28.46 -6.57 12.35
N PRO A 173 -29.28 -7.57 12.73
CA PRO A 173 -28.81 -8.76 13.42
C PRO A 173 -27.84 -9.57 12.55
N LEU A 174 -26.75 -10.03 13.17
CA LEU A 174 -25.75 -10.88 12.53
C LEU A 174 -26.35 -12.22 12.07
N PRO A 175 -25.94 -12.75 10.90
CA PRO A 175 -26.33 -14.08 10.46
C PRO A 175 -25.70 -15.15 11.35
N SER A 176 -26.51 -16.17 11.72
CA SER A 176 -26.07 -17.30 12.53
C SER A 176 -24.91 -18.06 11.90
N PRO A 177 -23.92 -18.54 12.68
CA PRO A 177 -22.84 -19.36 12.17
C PRO A 177 -23.38 -20.69 11.62
N GLY A 178 -23.00 -21.01 10.38
CA GLY A 178 -23.33 -22.28 9.74
C GLY A 178 -22.67 -23.48 10.43
N PRO A 179 -23.20 -24.69 10.23
CA PRO A 179 -22.64 -25.91 10.82
C PRO A 179 -21.23 -26.18 10.30
N GLY A 180 -20.29 -26.40 11.21
CA GLY A 180 -18.88 -26.68 10.89
C GLY A 180 -18.69 -28.01 10.16
N PRO A 181 -17.57 -28.18 9.44
CA PRO A 181 -17.27 -29.40 8.70
C PRO A 181 -17.07 -30.59 9.67
N GLY A 182 -17.74 -31.70 9.35
CA GLY A 182 -17.63 -32.95 10.10
C GLY A 182 -16.23 -33.57 10.05
N PRO A 183 -15.89 -34.43 11.02
CA PRO A 183 -14.57 -35.05 11.12
C PRO A 183 -14.28 -35.96 9.92
N LEU A 184 -13.04 -35.88 9.42
CA LEU A 184 -12.53 -36.72 8.35
C LEU A 184 -12.35 -38.18 8.84
N PRO A 185 -12.61 -39.18 7.99
CA PRO A 185 -12.41 -40.58 8.32
C PRO A 185 -10.93 -40.94 8.44
N CYS A 186 -10.60 -41.73 9.47
CA CYS A 186 -9.26 -42.25 9.73
C CYS A 186 -8.83 -43.24 8.62
N PRO A 187 -7.55 -43.21 8.18
CA PRO A 187 -7.05 -44.20 7.23
C PRO A 187 -6.96 -45.59 7.88
N ALA A 188 -7.51 -46.58 7.18
CA ALA A 188 -7.45 -47.99 7.57
C ALA A 188 -6.01 -48.48 7.58
N ARG A 189 -5.61 -49.09 8.70
CA ARG A 189 -4.32 -49.74 8.89
C ARG A 189 -4.27 -50.99 8.03
N GLY A 190 -3.55 -50.94 6.92
CA GLY A 190 -3.24 -52.11 6.10
C GLY A 190 -2.34 -53.06 6.87
N SER A 191 -2.82 -54.27 7.12
CA SER A 191 -2.01 -55.41 7.56
C SER A 191 -1.28 -55.96 6.34
N SER A 192 0.05 -55.92 6.35
CA SER A 192 0.86 -56.72 5.42
C SER A 192 1.02 -58.15 5.97
N PRO A 193 1.03 -59.16 5.07
CA PRO A 193 1.27 -60.56 5.42
C PRO A 193 2.71 -60.85 5.84
#